data_AF-A0A8J6M943-F1
#
_entry.id   AF-A0A8J6M943-F1
#
_cell.length_a   1.000
_cell.length_b   1.000
_cell.length_c   1.000
_cell.angle_alpha   90.00
_cell.angle_beta   90.00
_cell.angle_gamma   90.00
#
_symmetry.space_group_name_H-M   'P 1'
#
loop_
_entity.id
_entity.type
_entity.pdbx_description
1 polymer ?
#
loop_
_entity_poly.entity_id
_entity_poly.type
_entity_poly.pdbx_seq_one_letter_code
_entity_poly.pdbx_strand_id
1 'polypeptide(L)'
;MAGQTTRPWPATLPAAEARFEGAVLTGSLLTVFGDADGHGVHAFLALLHAPHPACGQLLELVVPAHPRLSGATACAAAGRAGRALLNGFPAGPASAALRASLPRPDFAGTDSLTALALPIRLVIDAVVQVPPDGIAIAGALFDPMRLVARVGLRRGDVLTPLDRKVWAELPRPVEATAERGAGPDTSGFIAHAIPPSGPPPDCLEIETRDGDIGHLPLPPPQPGASLSVIQQFLAVPRQPLARMAAVMTHTIGPIARGLNRARLAQRPASRRTEYGPPPAAPARSLIIPLHGRLDFMAMQLALFSARPDPGAEIIYVLDDPQLWNEAERQAQSCIVRFGLPFSLIDLGANLGYAPANNAGIAAARGHHLCLLNSDVFPAGNQGLAWLATLCGT
;
A
#
# COMPACT_ATOMS: atom_id res chain seq x y z
N MET A 1 9.10 46.13 21.16
CA MET A 1 10.18 45.30 21.73
C MET A 1 9.78 44.92 23.15
N ALA A 2 9.34 43.68 23.36
CA ALA A 2 9.19 43.08 24.68
C ALA A 2 9.82 41.70 24.59
N GLY A 3 10.95 41.52 25.28
CA GLY A 3 11.80 40.34 25.16
C GLY A 3 11.10 39.10 25.70
N GLN A 4 10.89 38.12 24.83
CA GLN A 4 10.70 36.73 25.25
C GLN A 4 12.01 36.26 25.87
N THR A 5 12.05 36.20 27.19
CA THR A 5 13.11 35.51 27.92
C THR A 5 12.84 34.01 27.82
N THR A 6 13.43 33.37 26.80
CA THR A 6 13.62 31.92 26.78
C THR A 6 14.48 31.55 28.00
N ARG A 7 13.85 31.05 29.07
CA ARG A 7 14.62 30.43 30.16
C ARG A 7 15.36 29.23 29.57
N PRO A 8 16.69 29.13 29.74
CA PRO A 8 17.40 27.93 29.36
C PRO A 8 16.87 26.74 30.17
N TRP A 9 16.72 25.61 29.49
CA TRP A 9 16.48 24.29 30.05
C TRP A 9 17.39 24.04 31.26
N PRO A 10 16.93 23.34 32.33
CA PRO A 10 17.85 22.93 33.38
C PRO A 10 18.94 22.05 32.76
N ALA A 11 20.20 22.52 32.83
CA ALA A 11 21.37 21.86 32.23
C ALA A 11 21.60 20.41 32.72
N THR A 12 20.85 19.98 33.75
CA THR A 12 20.90 18.66 34.36
C THR A 12 19.49 18.22 34.73
N LEU A 13 19.05 17.05 34.24
CA LEU A 13 17.85 16.38 34.74
C LEU A 13 18.03 16.10 36.25
N PRO A 14 16.99 16.27 37.08
CA PRO A 14 17.12 15.97 38.51
C PRO A 14 17.49 14.51 38.70
N ALA A 15 18.53 14.27 39.50
CA ALA A 15 18.94 12.93 39.87
C ALA A 15 17.77 12.23 40.57
N ALA A 16 17.53 10.96 40.28
CA ALA A 16 16.58 10.12 40.99
C ALA A 16 17.28 8.87 41.48
N GLU A 17 16.95 8.45 42.68
CA GLU A 17 17.41 7.20 43.28
C GLU A 17 16.21 6.30 43.50
N ALA A 18 16.18 5.15 42.83
CA ALA A 18 15.17 4.13 43.00
C ALA A 18 15.74 2.97 43.83
N ARG A 19 15.16 2.72 44.99
CA ARG A 19 15.53 1.63 45.89
C ARG A 19 14.58 0.46 45.71
N PHE A 20 15.15 -0.70 45.41
CA PHE A 20 14.50 -1.99 45.34
C PHE A 20 14.94 -2.85 46.53
N GLU A 21 14.22 -3.94 46.80
CA GLU A 21 14.53 -4.87 47.92
C GLU A 21 15.97 -5.40 47.96
N GLY A 22 16.71 -5.36 46.85
CA GLY A 22 18.11 -5.76 46.81
C GLY A 22 19.05 -4.86 45.99
N ALA A 23 18.59 -3.69 45.52
CA ALA A 23 19.41 -2.83 44.67
C ALA A 23 19.02 -1.36 44.79
N VAL A 24 20.00 -0.47 44.71
CA VAL A 24 19.77 0.97 44.57
C VAL A 24 20.24 1.40 43.20
N LEU A 25 19.33 1.94 42.41
CA LEU A 25 19.61 2.47 41.08
C LEU A 25 19.60 3.99 41.13
N THR A 26 20.63 4.60 40.55
CA THR A 26 20.68 6.05 40.35
C THR A 26 20.47 6.37 38.89
N GLY A 27 19.77 7.45 38.61
CA GLY A 27 19.55 7.91 37.24
C GLY A 27 18.91 9.27 37.19
N SER A 28 18.24 9.54 36.08
CA SER A 28 17.66 10.84 35.81
C SER A 28 16.14 10.73 35.74
N LEU A 29 15.46 11.56 36.50
CA LEU A 29 14.02 11.72 36.37
C LEU A 29 13.73 12.51 35.10
N LEU A 30 13.06 11.88 34.13
CA LEU A 30 12.70 12.56 32.89
C LEU A 30 11.56 13.55 33.14
N THR A 31 10.54 13.16 33.93
CA THR A 31 9.37 14.02 34.23
C THR A 31 8.42 13.44 35.27
N VAL A 32 7.54 14.29 35.82
CA VAL A 32 6.37 13.95 36.65
C VAL A 32 5.12 14.58 36.02
N PHE A 33 4.17 13.73 35.64
CA PHE A 33 2.82 14.07 35.20
C PHE A 33 1.88 14.16 36.41
N GLY A 34 1.00 15.16 36.41
CA GLY A 34 -0.16 15.20 37.31
C GLY A 34 -1.43 15.12 36.47
N ASP A 35 -2.39 14.35 36.94
CA ASP A 35 -3.76 14.47 36.41
C ASP A 35 -4.35 15.83 36.79
N ALA A 36 -5.07 16.46 35.86
CA ALA A 36 -5.75 17.74 36.09
C ALA A 36 -6.99 17.57 36.99
N ASP A 37 -7.48 16.34 37.17
CA ASP A 37 -8.75 16.04 37.85
C ASP A 37 -8.66 16.03 39.39
N GLY A 38 -7.64 16.64 40.00
CA GLY A 38 -7.62 16.92 41.44
C GLY A 38 -7.53 15.70 42.37
N HIS A 39 -7.39 14.48 41.83
CA HIS A 39 -7.35 13.23 42.61
C HIS A 39 -5.94 12.74 42.99
N GLY A 40 -4.90 13.57 42.83
CA GLY A 40 -3.59 13.35 43.46
C GLY A 40 -2.75 12.19 42.92
N VAL A 41 -3.14 11.57 41.80
CA VAL A 41 -2.30 10.56 41.14
C VAL A 41 -1.27 11.27 40.26
N HIS A 42 -0.02 11.19 40.67
CA HIS A 42 1.12 11.72 39.93
C HIS A 42 1.84 10.57 39.22
N ALA A 43 1.65 10.41 37.91
CA ALA A 43 2.40 9.44 37.12
C ALA A 43 3.75 10.06 36.75
N PHE A 44 4.87 9.37 36.86
CA PHE A 44 6.18 9.93 36.48
C PHE A 44 6.95 8.94 35.61
N LEU A 45 7.89 9.46 34.82
CA LEU A 45 8.85 8.63 34.09
C LEU A 45 10.25 8.93 34.60
N ALA A 46 10.83 7.96 35.30
CA ALA A 46 12.23 7.96 35.71
C ALA A 46 13.02 7.01 34.81
N LEU A 47 14.13 7.49 34.24
CA LEU A 47 15.05 6.65 33.48
C LEU A 47 16.31 6.41 34.31
N LEU A 48 16.45 5.18 34.77
CA LEU A 48 17.52 4.77 35.68
C LEU A 48 18.50 3.90 34.91
N HIS A 49 19.79 4.23 34.96
CA HIS A 49 20.82 3.40 34.35
C HIS A 49 21.23 2.33 35.35
N ALA A 50 21.09 1.06 34.96
CA ALA A 50 21.40 -0.08 35.81
C ALA A 50 22.37 -1.04 35.09
N PRO A 51 23.51 -1.42 35.71
CA PRO A 51 24.44 -2.38 35.11
C PRO A 51 23.85 -3.79 35.03
N HIS A 52 22.85 -4.11 35.86
CA HIS A 52 22.10 -5.38 35.88
C HIS A 52 20.60 -5.10 36.13
N PRO A 53 19.68 -5.99 35.69
CA PRO A 53 18.27 -5.86 36.03
C PRO A 53 18.10 -5.87 37.56
N ALA A 54 17.38 -4.89 38.11
CA ALA A 54 17.07 -4.86 39.53
C ALA A 54 16.19 -6.06 39.92
N CYS A 55 16.48 -6.68 41.06
CA CYS A 55 15.68 -7.76 41.62
C CYS A 55 14.81 -7.22 42.76
N GLY A 56 13.52 -7.59 42.78
CA GLY A 56 12.58 -7.29 43.87
C GLY A 56 11.60 -6.14 43.60
N GLN A 57 10.74 -5.86 44.57
CA GLN A 57 9.76 -4.76 44.51
C GLN A 57 10.47 -3.40 44.66
N LEU A 58 9.98 -2.37 43.95
CA LEU A 58 10.39 -0.98 44.21
C LEU A 58 9.89 -0.58 45.61
N LEU A 59 10.81 -0.31 46.52
CA LEU A 59 10.53 0.10 47.89
C LEU A 59 10.35 1.61 48.01
N GLU A 60 11.22 2.37 47.34
CA GLU A 60 11.28 3.82 47.50
C GLU A 60 11.84 4.47 46.23
N LEU A 61 11.29 5.62 45.84
CA LEU A 61 11.89 6.51 44.85
C LEU A 61 12.19 7.85 45.51
N VAL A 62 13.47 8.17 45.65
CA VAL A 62 13.95 9.43 46.21
C VAL A 62 14.28 10.38 45.07
N VAL A 63 13.60 11.53 45.06
CA VAL A 63 13.89 12.65 44.17
C VAL A 63 14.31 13.82 45.07
N PRO A 64 15.56 14.33 44.95
CA PRO A 64 16.14 15.32 45.87
C PRO A 64 15.51 16.72 45.75
N ALA A 65 14.59 16.92 44.80
CA ALA A 65 13.85 18.18 44.64
C ALA A 65 12.35 17.89 44.56
N HIS A 66 11.52 18.72 45.20
CA HIS A 66 10.07 18.68 45.00
C HIS A 66 9.77 18.96 43.52
N PRO A 67 9.33 17.95 42.74
CA PRO A 67 9.01 18.18 41.35
C PRO A 67 7.79 19.11 41.30
N ARG A 68 7.97 20.31 40.73
CA ARG A 68 6.81 21.18 40.50
C ARG A 68 5.93 20.51 39.45
N LEU A 69 4.68 20.24 39.80
CA LEU A 69 3.66 19.83 38.85
C LEU A 69 3.59 20.87 37.75
N SER A 70 3.83 20.41 36.53
CA SER A 70 4.11 21.29 35.42
C SER A 70 2.96 21.21 34.42
N GLY A 71 2.42 22.37 34.01
CA GLY A 71 1.28 22.45 33.08
C GLY A 71 1.57 21.84 31.71
N ALA A 72 0.56 21.80 30.83
CA ALA A 72 0.58 21.10 29.54
C ALA A 72 1.85 21.35 28.67
N THR A 73 2.40 22.57 28.69
CA THR A 73 3.64 22.92 27.96
C THR A 73 4.88 22.17 28.48
N ALA A 74 4.98 21.96 29.78
CA ALA A 74 6.07 21.19 30.37
C ALA A 74 5.89 19.68 30.18
N CYS A 75 4.64 19.20 30.10
CA CYS A 75 4.32 17.83 29.69
C CYS A 75 4.80 17.54 28.24
N ALA A 76 4.58 18.49 27.31
CA ALA A 76 5.07 18.38 25.94
C ALA A 76 6.61 18.43 25.84
N ALA A 77 7.25 19.28 26.64
CA ALA A 77 8.71 19.38 26.74
C ALA A 77 9.36 18.10 27.29
N ALA A 78 8.76 17.50 28.31
CA ALA A 78 9.18 16.22 28.86
C ALA A 78 9.03 15.06 27.85
N GLY A 79 7.90 15.00 27.16
CA GLY A 79 7.67 14.02 26.09
C GLY A 79 8.77 14.09 25.03
N ARG A 80 9.11 15.31 24.61
CA ARG A 80 10.18 15.59 23.63
C ARG A 80 11.54 15.10 24.11
N ALA A 81 11.95 15.49 25.31
CA ALA A 81 13.23 15.08 25.88
C ALA A 81 13.34 13.56 26.05
N GLY A 82 12.27 12.91 26.52
CA GLY A 82 12.22 11.45 26.64
C GLY A 82 12.37 10.75 25.29
N ARG A 83 11.71 11.26 24.23
CA ARG A 83 11.84 10.71 22.86
C ARG A 83 13.23 10.93 22.29
N ALA A 84 13.80 12.12 22.46
CA ALA A 84 15.15 12.45 22.02
C ALA A 84 16.18 11.47 22.61
N LEU A 85 16.05 11.22 23.92
CA LEU A 85 16.88 10.25 24.61
C LEU A 85 16.67 8.83 24.04
N LEU A 86 15.42 8.37 23.93
CA LEU A 86 15.10 7.03 23.41
C LEU A 86 15.51 6.82 21.95
N ASN A 87 15.68 7.88 21.15
CA ASN A 87 16.18 7.79 19.78
C ASN A 87 17.66 7.39 19.71
N GLY A 88 18.42 7.58 20.80
CA GLY A 88 19.78 7.09 20.94
C GLY A 88 19.90 5.63 21.41
N PHE A 89 18.78 4.98 21.78
CA PHE A 89 18.79 3.60 22.27
C PHE A 89 18.34 2.58 21.20
N PRO A 90 18.79 1.33 21.30
CA PRO A 90 18.29 0.24 20.44
C PRO A 90 16.77 0.09 20.53
N ALA A 91 16.15 -0.23 19.39
CA ALA A 91 14.74 -0.60 19.35
C ALA A 91 14.52 -1.93 20.09
N GLY A 92 13.54 -1.97 20.98
CA GLY A 92 13.16 -3.16 21.73
C GLY A 92 11.83 -2.98 22.46
N PRO A 93 11.29 -4.04 23.09
CA PRO A 93 10.00 -3.99 23.76
C PRO A 93 9.94 -2.92 24.87
N ALA A 94 11.01 -2.79 25.66
CA ALA A 94 11.09 -1.80 26.73
C ALA A 94 11.14 -0.35 26.20
N SER A 95 11.96 -0.07 25.18
CA SER A 95 12.00 1.27 24.58
C SER A 95 10.72 1.63 23.84
N ALA A 96 10.00 0.64 23.28
CA ALA A 96 8.67 0.82 22.71
C ALA A 96 7.61 1.15 23.78
N ALA A 97 7.60 0.41 24.91
CA ALA A 97 6.69 0.66 26.02
C ALA A 97 6.90 2.05 26.65
N LEU A 98 8.15 2.42 26.94
CA LEU A 98 8.50 3.76 27.44
C LEU A 98 8.07 4.86 26.46
N ARG A 99 8.25 4.63 25.15
CA ARG A 99 7.81 5.60 24.13
C ARG A 99 6.30 5.72 24.05
N ALA A 100 5.56 4.65 24.32
CA ALA A 100 4.10 4.65 24.35
C ALA A 100 3.56 5.46 25.56
N SER A 101 4.30 5.49 26.68
CA SER A 101 3.91 6.27 27.86
C SER A 101 4.32 7.74 27.83
N LEU A 102 5.15 8.17 26.86
CA LEU A 102 5.55 9.57 26.74
C LEU A 102 4.42 10.43 26.16
N PRO A 103 4.12 11.62 26.73
CA PRO A 103 3.08 12.51 26.22
C PRO A 103 3.37 12.94 24.79
N ARG A 104 2.34 12.95 23.95
CA ARG A 104 2.42 13.33 22.54
C ARG A 104 1.48 14.48 22.26
N PRO A 105 1.81 15.38 21.33
CA PRO A 105 0.84 16.34 20.84
C PRO A 105 -0.32 15.62 20.16
N ASP A 106 -1.53 16.10 20.40
CA ASP A 106 -2.70 15.62 19.68
C ASP A 106 -2.70 16.16 18.25
N PHE A 107 -3.26 15.37 17.35
CA PHE A 107 -3.45 15.81 15.97
C PHE A 107 -4.71 16.67 15.87
N ALA A 108 -4.53 17.98 15.70
CA ALA A 108 -5.63 18.95 15.60
C ALA A 108 -6.29 19.02 14.20
N GLY A 109 -6.00 18.06 13.29
CA GLY A 109 -6.51 18.05 11.92
C GLY A 109 -5.77 18.97 10.94
N THR A 110 -4.73 19.67 11.39
CA THR A 110 -3.96 20.64 10.58
C THR A 110 -2.48 20.27 10.50
N ASP A 111 -1.76 20.84 9.53
CA ASP A 111 -0.31 20.67 9.39
C ASP A 111 0.42 21.37 10.54
N SER A 112 0.97 20.57 11.45
CA SER A 112 1.85 21.02 12.54
C SER A 112 3.32 20.77 12.24
N LEU A 113 3.64 19.96 11.22
CA LEU A 113 5.02 19.68 10.80
C LEU A 113 5.69 20.94 10.24
N THR A 114 4.99 21.70 9.39
CA THR A 114 5.52 22.96 8.84
C THR A 114 5.77 24.00 9.92
N ALA A 115 4.95 23.99 10.99
CA ALA A 115 5.08 24.92 12.11
C ALA A 115 6.32 24.66 12.99
N LEU A 116 6.96 23.49 12.89
CA LEU A 116 8.22 23.21 13.58
C LEU A 116 9.40 24.03 13.03
N ALA A 117 9.26 24.64 11.85
CA ALA A 117 10.29 25.45 11.19
C ALA A 117 11.64 24.72 11.01
N LEU A 118 11.59 23.39 10.87
CA LEU A 118 12.76 22.54 10.63
C LEU A 118 13.02 22.40 9.12
N PRO A 119 14.27 22.08 8.71
CA PRO A 119 14.62 21.81 7.32
C PRO A 119 14.14 20.41 6.87
N ILE A 120 12.88 20.08 7.17
CA ILE A 120 12.18 18.87 6.75
C ILE A 120 11.05 19.31 5.82
N ARG A 121 10.92 18.68 4.66
CA ARG A 121 9.71 18.82 3.83
C ARG A 121 9.13 17.47 3.50
N LEU A 122 7.85 17.29 3.77
CA LEU A 122 7.10 16.10 3.41
C LEU A 122 5.93 16.54 2.52
N VAL A 123 5.86 15.97 1.32
CA VAL A 123 4.82 16.25 0.34
C VAL A 123 4.11 14.94 0.02
N ILE A 124 2.79 14.98 -0.07
CA ILE A 124 1.94 13.84 -0.42
C ILE A 124 1.34 14.12 -1.79
N ASP A 125 1.69 13.30 -2.76
CA ASP A 125 1.19 13.42 -4.13
C ASP A 125 -0.13 12.68 -4.27
N ALA A 126 -0.22 11.49 -3.66
CA ALA A 126 -1.40 10.63 -3.76
C ALA A 126 -1.53 9.73 -2.54
N VAL A 127 -2.78 9.47 -2.17
CA VAL A 127 -3.17 8.39 -1.26
C VAL A 127 -4.18 7.52 -1.99
N VAL A 128 -3.88 6.23 -2.13
CA VAL A 128 -4.68 5.28 -2.91
C VAL A 128 -5.20 4.19 -1.98
N GLN A 129 -6.50 3.91 -2.04
CA GLN A 129 -7.11 2.82 -1.31
C GLN A 129 -6.63 1.48 -1.87
N VAL A 130 -6.14 0.60 -1.00
CA VAL A 130 -5.68 -0.76 -1.31
C VAL A 130 -6.55 -1.77 -0.55
N PRO A 131 -7.57 -2.37 -1.20
CA PRO A 131 -8.46 -3.28 -0.52
C PRO A 131 -7.76 -4.53 0.06
N PRO A 132 -8.29 -5.12 1.15
CA PRO A 132 -9.52 -4.73 1.83
C PRO A 132 -9.36 -3.44 2.67
N ASP A 133 -8.27 -3.32 3.44
CA ASP A 133 -8.15 -2.30 4.50
C ASP A 133 -6.85 -1.50 4.45
N GLY A 134 -6.09 -1.54 3.36
CA GLY A 134 -4.81 -0.86 3.20
C GLY A 134 -4.89 0.48 2.46
N ILE A 135 -3.81 1.25 2.54
CA ILE A 135 -3.54 2.41 1.69
C ILE A 135 -2.12 2.38 1.14
N ALA A 136 -1.95 2.91 -0.06
CA ALA A 136 -0.65 3.27 -0.63
C ALA A 136 -0.49 4.80 -0.54
N ILE A 137 0.66 5.25 -0.04
CA ILE A 137 0.99 6.66 0.10
C ILE A 137 2.17 6.93 -0.81
N ALA A 138 1.99 7.82 -1.79
CA ALA A 138 3.03 8.31 -2.68
C ALA A 138 3.35 9.77 -2.35
N GLY A 139 4.63 10.10 -2.27
CA GLY A 139 5.06 11.43 -1.88
C GLY A 139 6.56 11.64 -2.01
N ALA A 140 7.07 12.68 -1.35
CA ALA A 140 8.50 12.91 -1.20
C ALA A 140 8.84 13.40 0.21
N LEU A 141 9.99 12.96 0.70
CA LEU A 141 10.55 13.38 1.98
C LEU A 141 11.95 13.99 1.73
N PHE A 142 12.07 15.29 1.98
CA PHE A 142 13.33 16.01 2.01
C PHE A 142 13.80 16.15 3.47
N ASP A 143 14.95 15.56 3.78
CA ASP A 143 15.53 15.57 5.12
C ASP A 143 17.08 15.62 5.05
N PRO A 144 17.66 16.72 4.55
CA PRO A 144 19.11 16.85 4.29
C PRO A 144 19.95 16.73 5.56
N MET A 145 19.40 17.14 6.70
CA MET A 145 20.07 17.06 8.00
C MET A 145 19.80 15.74 8.73
N ARG A 146 19.06 14.81 8.10
CA ARG A 146 18.67 13.51 8.65
C ARG A 146 17.98 13.65 10.02
N LEU A 147 17.16 14.68 10.20
CA LEU A 147 16.46 14.99 11.44
C LEU A 147 15.31 14.03 11.70
N VAL A 148 14.73 13.38 10.68
CA VAL A 148 13.61 12.45 10.86
C VAL A 148 14.12 11.14 11.49
N ALA A 149 13.70 10.89 12.72
CA ALA A 149 13.96 9.63 13.43
C ALA A 149 12.92 8.56 13.06
N ARG A 150 11.64 8.93 13.00
CA ARG A 150 10.54 7.98 12.76
C ARG A 150 9.42 8.61 11.95
N VAL A 151 8.70 7.76 11.23
CA VAL A 151 7.45 8.10 10.54
C VAL A 151 6.40 7.10 10.97
N GLY A 152 5.17 7.56 11.20
CA GLY A 152 4.05 6.68 11.45
C GLY A 152 2.76 7.21 10.83
N LEU A 153 1.84 6.31 10.55
CA LEU A 153 0.48 6.62 10.17
C LEU A 153 -0.37 6.67 11.43
N ARG A 154 -0.99 7.82 11.69
CA ARG A 154 -1.83 8.04 12.87
C ARG A 154 -3.29 8.17 12.48
N ARG A 155 -4.17 7.54 13.27
CA ARG A 155 -5.62 7.74 13.27
C ARG A 155 -6.12 7.79 14.71
N GLY A 156 -6.76 8.89 15.11
CA GLY A 156 -7.11 9.12 16.52
C GLY A 156 -5.87 9.04 17.41
N ASP A 157 -5.88 8.16 18.40
CA ASP A 157 -4.75 7.95 19.34
C ASP A 157 -3.84 6.79 18.94
N VAL A 158 -4.16 6.08 17.86
CA VAL A 158 -3.41 4.92 17.42
C VAL A 158 -2.38 5.34 16.36
N LEU A 159 -1.12 4.98 16.61
CA LEU A 159 0.00 5.20 15.70
C LEU A 159 0.55 3.87 15.19
N THR A 160 0.52 3.68 13.88
CA THR A 160 1.16 2.55 13.20
C THR A 160 2.50 2.99 12.63
N PRO A 161 3.65 2.40 13.06
CA PRO A 161 4.95 2.75 12.51
C PRO A 161 5.06 2.44 11.01
N LEU A 162 5.68 3.34 10.24
CA LEU A 162 6.02 3.11 8.84
C LEU A 162 7.54 2.92 8.70
N ASP A 163 7.97 1.69 8.39
CA ASP A 163 9.39 1.39 8.24
C ASP A 163 9.92 1.89 6.88
N ARG A 164 10.74 2.94 6.94
CA ARG A 164 11.39 3.56 5.78
C ARG A 164 12.28 2.59 5.00
N LYS A 165 12.77 1.51 5.63
CA LYS A 165 13.64 0.51 4.97
C LYS A 165 12.93 -0.27 3.87
N VAL A 166 11.61 -0.35 3.93
CA VAL A 166 10.79 -1.07 2.93
C VAL A 166 10.05 -0.13 1.98
N TRP A 167 10.29 1.18 2.07
CA TRP A 167 9.70 2.12 1.13
C TRP A 167 10.35 1.98 -0.25
N ALA A 168 9.52 2.03 -1.28
CA ALA A 168 10.00 2.09 -2.65
C ALA A 168 10.48 3.51 -2.93
N GLU A 169 11.75 3.70 -3.29
CA GLU A 169 12.28 5.00 -3.69
C GLU A 169 11.93 5.31 -5.15
N LEU A 170 11.49 6.54 -5.40
CA LEU A 170 11.16 7.09 -6.70
C LEU A 170 12.11 8.24 -7.04
N PRO A 171 12.63 8.32 -8.28
CA PRO A 171 13.38 9.49 -8.70
C PRO A 171 12.41 10.65 -8.88
N ARG A 172 12.76 11.83 -8.34
CA ARG A 172 12.03 13.06 -8.64
C ARG A 172 12.79 13.87 -9.70
N PRO A 173 12.10 14.43 -10.71
CA PRO A 173 12.73 15.36 -11.63
C PRO A 173 13.24 16.60 -10.88
N VAL A 174 14.42 17.09 -11.24
CA VAL A 174 15.08 18.26 -10.62
C VAL A 174 14.20 19.52 -10.71
N GLU A 175 13.36 19.64 -11.74
CA GLU A 175 12.45 20.77 -11.92
C GLU A 175 11.34 20.82 -10.86
N ALA A 176 10.83 19.66 -10.42
CA ALA A 176 9.88 19.57 -9.31
C ALA A 176 10.52 19.86 -7.94
N THR A 177 11.86 19.89 -7.88
CA THR A 177 12.64 20.30 -6.69
C THR A 177 13.06 21.77 -6.74
N ALA A 178 12.88 22.46 -7.88
CA ALA A 178 13.27 23.86 -8.06
C ALA A 178 12.32 24.86 -7.37
N GLU A 179 11.08 24.46 -7.08
CA GLU A 179 10.18 25.29 -6.29
C GLU A 179 10.56 25.24 -4.80
N ARG A 180 11.36 26.24 -4.38
CA ARG A 180 11.72 26.58 -2.99
C ARG A 180 12.68 25.61 -2.29
N GLY A 181 13.90 25.52 -2.81
CA GLY A 181 15.08 25.11 -2.03
C GLY A 181 15.21 23.61 -1.75
N ALA A 182 14.53 22.75 -2.52
CA ALA A 182 14.78 21.32 -2.47
C ALA A 182 16.07 21.00 -3.25
N GLY A 183 17.04 20.40 -2.57
CA GLY A 183 18.31 19.99 -3.18
C GLY A 183 18.16 18.75 -4.07
N PRO A 184 19.24 18.32 -4.74
CA PRO A 184 19.27 17.12 -5.60
C PRO A 184 18.96 15.79 -4.88
N ASP A 185 18.73 15.83 -3.55
CA ASP A 185 18.56 14.67 -2.66
C ASP A 185 17.08 14.37 -2.33
N THR A 186 16.14 14.92 -3.12
CA THR A 186 14.71 14.72 -2.89
C THR A 186 14.26 13.38 -3.49
N SER A 187 14.41 12.29 -2.75
CA SER A 187 13.86 11.00 -3.16
C SER A 187 12.34 10.96 -2.92
N GLY A 188 11.57 10.67 -3.97
CA GLY A 188 10.17 10.29 -3.81
C GLY A 188 10.07 8.93 -3.12
N PHE A 189 8.90 8.62 -2.56
CA PHE A 189 8.64 7.35 -1.93
C PHE A 189 7.25 6.81 -2.24
N ILE A 190 7.12 5.49 -2.17
CA ILE A 190 5.85 4.79 -1.97
C ILE A 190 5.94 4.00 -0.67
N ALA A 191 4.93 4.15 0.17
CA ALA A 191 4.74 3.35 1.38
C ALA A 191 3.39 2.64 1.32
N HIS A 192 3.33 1.42 1.85
CA HIS A 192 2.09 0.70 2.09
C HIS A 192 1.81 0.66 3.58
N ALA A 193 0.56 0.88 3.97
CA ALA A 193 0.15 0.87 5.36
C ALA A 193 -1.27 0.30 5.49
N ILE A 194 -1.57 -0.27 6.65
CA ILE A 194 -2.93 -0.55 7.07
C ILE A 194 -3.29 0.55 8.06
N PRO A 195 -4.22 1.47 7.72
CA PRO A 195 -4.67 2.48 8.66
C PRO A 195 -5.21 1.82 9.93
N PRO A 196 -4.90 2.37 11.12
CA PRO A 196 -5.46 1.83 12.35
C PRO A 196 -6.97 2.02 12.40
N SER A 197 -7.63 1.25 13.27
CA SER A 197 -9.05 1.44 13.57
C SER A 197 -9.26 2.77 14.30
N GLY A 198 -10.35 3.48 13.99
CA GLY A 198 -10.68 4.76 14.61
C GLY A 198 -11.41 5.70 13.65
N PRO A 199 -11.89 6.86 14.12
CA PRO A 199 -12.47 7.86 13.25
C PRO A 199 -11.37 8.62 12.45
N PRO A 200 -11.61 8.96 11.18
CA PRO A 200 -10.73 9.85 10.40
C PRO A 200 -10.65 11.27 11.00
N PRO A 201 -9.70 12.12 10.58
CA PRO A 201 -8.76 11.95 9.46
C PRO A 201 -7.45 11.25 9.81
N ASP A 202 -6.80 10.68 8.78
CA ASP A 202 -5.45 10.14 8.87
C ASP A 202 -4.40 11.24 8.77
N CYS A 203 -3.27 11.08 9.45
CA CYS A 203 -2.09 11.90 9.24
C CYS A 203 -0.80 11.09 9.28
N LEU A 204 0.24 11.62 8.66
CA LEU A 204 1.61 11.18 8.90
C LEU A 204 2.17 11.94 10.10
N GLU A 205 2.60 11.20 11.11
CA GLU A 205 3.34 11.70 12.25
C GLU A 205 4.84 11.54 11.98
N ILE A 206 5.57 12.65 12.08
CA ILE A 206 7.03 12.69 11.98
C ILE A 206 7.58 12.95 13.37
N GLU A 207 8.43 12.02 13.83
CA GLU A 207 9.23 12.21 15.02
C GLU A 207 10.67 12.58 14.62
N THR A 208 11.19 13.67 15.16
CA THR A 208 12.57 14.10 14.92
C THR A 208 13.53 13.43 15.89
N ARG A 209 14.84 13.47 15.58
CA ARG A 209 15.90 12.99 16.46
C ARG A 209 15.91 13.69 17.81
N ASP A 210 15.53 14.96 17.84
CA ASP A 210 15.40 15.77 19.06
C ASP A 210 14.05 15.56 19.76
N GLY A 211 13.23 14.61 19.28
CA GLY A 211 11.99 14.18 19.92
C GLY A 211 10.77 15.06 19.63
N ASP A 212 10.90 16.03 18.71
CA ASP A 212 9.77 16.81 18.23
C ASP A 212 8.80 15.93 17.45
N ILE A 213 7.52 16.29 17.52
CA ILE A 213 6.46 15.62 16.76
C ILE A 213 5.77 16.67 15.91
N GLY A 214 5.67 16.39 14.61
CA GLY A 214 4.86 17.14 13.66
C GLY A 214 3.90 16.21 12.92
N HIS A 215 2.74 16.72 12.57
CA HIS A 215 1.70 15.99 11.84
C HIS A 215 1.46 16.63 10.48
N LEU A 216 1.32 15.79 9.46
CA LEU A 216 0.88 16.19 8.13
C LEU A 216 -0.43 15.46 7.78
N PRO A 217 -1.57 16.17 7.65
CA PRO A 217 -2.84 15.57 7.24
C PRO A 217 -2.71 14.83 5.90
N LEU A 218 -3.32 13.65 5.81
CA LEU A 218 -3.44 12.93 4.54
C LEU A 218 -4.74 13.32 3.83
N PRO A 219 -4.73 13.49 2.49
CA PRO A 219 -5.96 13.61 1.72
C PRO A 219 -6.76 12.29 1.78
N PRO A 220 -8.08 12.32 1.54
CA PRO A 220 -8.89 11.11 1.51
C PRO A 220 -8.36 10.12 0.45
N PRO A 221 -8.24 8.82 0.78
CA PRO A 221 -7.76 7.81 -0.16
C PRO A 221 -8.65 7.75 -1.41
N GLN A 222 -8.04 7.81 -2.59
CA GLN A 222 -8.74 7.66 -3.86
C GLN A 222 -8.86 6.18 -4.25
N PRO A 223 -9.93 5.76 -4.94
CA PRO A 223 -10.05 4.40 -5.47
C PRO A 223 -8.91 4.08 -6.46
N GLY A 224 -8.21 2.95 -6.25
CA GLY A 224 -7.04 2.57 -7.05
C GLY A 224 -7.20 1.34 -7.94
N ALA A 225 -8.38 0.73 -7.99
CA ALA A 225 -8.59 -0.59 -8.59
C ALA A 225 -8.61 -0.57 -10.14
N SER A 226 -7.52 -0.11 -10.76
CA SER A 226 -7.33 -0.08 -12.22
C SER A 226 -5.98 -0.66 -12.62
N LEU A 227 -5.87 -1.15 -13.87
CA LEU A 227 -4.61 -1.70 -14.38
C LEU A 227 -3.52 -0.63 -14.49
N SER A 228 -3.87 0.61 -14.87
CA SER A 228 -2.91 1.71 -15.00
C SER A 228 -2.26 2.07 -13.67
N VAL A 229 -3.04 2.12 -12.58
CA VAL A 229 -2.51 2.38 -11.23
C VAL A 229 -1.61 1.24 -10.76
N ILE A 230 -1.98 -0.02 -11.02
CA ILE A 230 -1.12 -1.18 -10.72
C ILE A 230 0.22 -1.07 -11.49
N GLN A 231 0.17 -0.73 -12.78
CA GLN A 231 1.38 -0.56 -13.60
C GLN A 231 2.27 0.58 -13.09
N GLN A 232 1.68 1.71 -12.66
CA GLN A 232 2.42 2.82 -12.05
C GLN A 232 3.16 2.36 -10.79
N PHE A 233 2.50 1.60 -9.90
CA PHE A 233 3.16 1.05 -8.71
C PHE A 233 4.18 -0.03 -9.02
N LEU A 234 4.04 -0.79 -10.10
CA LEU A 234 5.04 -1.79 -10.52
C LEU A 234 6.25 -1.16 -11.22
N ALA A 235 6.12 0.06 -11.73
CA ALA A 235 7.18 0.80 -12.44
C ALA A 235 8.24 1.43 -11.52
N VAL A 236 8.41 0.92 -10.29
CA VAL A 236 9.48 1.35 -9.38
C VAL A 236 10.85 1.15 -10.06
N PRO A 237 11.76 2.14 -10.01
CA PRO A 237 13.10 2.01 -10.57
C PRO A 237 13.87 0.85 -9.92
N ARG A 238 14.90 0.37 -10.63
CA ARG A 238 15.81 -0.64 -10.08
C ARG A 238 16.54 -0.08 -8.86
N GLN A 239 16.62 -0.91 -7.81
CA GLN A 239 17.31 -0.65 -6.55
C GLN A 239 18.21 -1.86 -6.24
N PRO A 240 19.15 -1.77 -5.27
CA PRO A 240 19.93 -2.93 -4.84
C PRO A 240 19.05 -4.14 -4.51
N LEU A 241 19.45 -5.33 -4.96
CA LEU A 241 18.59 -6.53 -4.95
C LEU A 241 17.97 -6.84 -3.57
N ALA A 242 18.78 -6.75 -2.50
CA ALA A 242 18.32 -6.99 -1.13
C ALA A 242 17.19 -6.01 -0.72
N ARG A 243 17.30 -4.75 -1.14
CA ARG A 243 16.26 -3.74 -0.90
C ARG A 243 15.04 -3.99 -1.78
N MET A 244 15.25 -4.30 -3.07
CA MET A 244 14.16 -4.58 -4.01
C MET A 244 13.28 -5.73 -3.53
N ALA A 245 13.86 -6.80 -2.99
CA ALA A 245 13.12 -7.90 -2.38
C ALA A 245 12.22 -7.42 -1.23
N ALA A 246 12.78 -6.63 -0.30
CA ALA A 246 12.02 -6.11 0.83
C ALA A 246 10.88 -5.17 0.40
N VAL A 247 11.15 -4.28 -0.58
CA VAL A 247 10.17 -3.36 -1.18
C VAL A 247 9.04 -4.12 -1.87
N MET A 248 9.36 -5.13 -2.66
CA MET A 248 8.36 -5.97 -3.34
C MET A 248 7.53 -6.76 -2.33
N THR A 249 8.13 -7.31 -1.29
CA THR A 249 7.42 -8.12 -0.28
C THR A 249 6.48 -7.29 0.59
N HIS A 250 6.92 -6.11 1.05
CA HIS A 250 6.22 -5.36 2.11
C HIS A 250 5.46 -4.14 1.59
N THR A 251 5.79 -3.64 0.40
CA THR A 251 5.18 -2.42 -0.16
C THR A 251 4.46 -2.71 -1.49
N ILE A 252 5.20 -2.99 -2.56
CA ILE A 252 4.62 -3.06 -3.91
C ILE A 252 3.75 -4.30 -4.11
N GLY A 253 4.16 -5.47 -3.62
CA GLY A 253 3.41 -6.72 -3.75
C GLY A 253 2.04 -6.68 -3.07
N PRO A 254 1.92 -6.26 -1.79
CA PRO A 254 0.62 -6.03 -1.15
C PRO A 254 -0.28 -5.07 -1.94
N ILE A 255 0.26 -3.93 -2.40
CA ILE A 255 -0.47 -2.96 -3.22
C ILE A 255 -0.99 -3.63 -4.50
N ALA A 256 -0.10 -4.23 -5.29
CA ALA A 256 -0.46 -4.86 -6.57
C ALA A 256 -1.49 -5.98 -6.39
N ARG A 257 -1.34 -6.82 -5.35
CA ARG A 257 -2.31 -7.89 -5.05
C ARG A 257 -3.67 -7.34 -4.65
N GLY A 258 -3.71 -6.37 -3.72
CA GLY A 258 -4.97 -5.77 -3.24
C GLY A 258 -5.73 -5.09 -4.37
N LEU A 259 -5.03 -4.26 -5.15
CA LEU A 259 -5.61 -3.57 -6.32
C LEU A 259 -6.05 -4.55 -7.41
N ASN A 260 -5.24 -5.56 -7.75
CA ASN A 260 -5.62 -6.54 -8.77
C ASN A 260 -6.82 -7.38 -8.33
N ARG A 261 -6.88 -7.79 -7.06
CA ARG A 261 -8.04 -8.52 -6.51
C ARG A 261 -9.31 -7.66 -6.56
N ALA A 262 -9.21 -6.39 -6.18
CA ALA A 262 -10.34 -5.46 -6.25
C ALA A 262 -10.81 -5.23 -7.69
N ARG A 263 -9.87 -5.10 -8.63
CA ARG A 263 -10.15 -5.01 -10.07
C ARG A 263 -10.89 -6.26 -10.59
N LEU A 264 -10.42 -7.45 -10.23
CA LEU A 264 -11.02 -8.74 -10.65
C LEU A 264 -12.33 -9.07 -9.93
N ALA A 265 -12.60 -8.46 -8.77
CA ALA A 265 -13.87 -8.62 -8.07
C ALA A 265 -15.02 -7.87 -8.78
N GLN A 266 -14.70 -6.93 -9.68
CA GLN A 266 -15.68 -6.30 -10.55
C GLN A 266 -16.24 -7.37 -11.49
N ARG A 267 -17.57 -7.53 -11.48
CA ARG A 267 -18.31 -8.45 -12.34
C ARG A 267 -19.23 -7.66 -13.26
N PRO A 268 -18.72 -7.11 -14.38
CA PRO A 268 -19.58 -6.51 -15.37
C PRO A 268 -20.56 -7.56 -15.92
N ALA A 269 -21.72 -7.10 -16.39
CA ALA A 269 -22.66 -7.99 -17.04
C ALA A 269 -22.07 -8.48 -18.37
N SER A 270 -21.83 -9.78 -18.49
CA SER A 270 -21.38 -10.38 -19.73
C SER A 270 -22.55 -10.71 -20.64
N ARG A 271 -22.41 -10.48 -21.95
CA ARG A 271 -23.42 -10.85 -22.96
C ARG A 271 -22.84 -11.89 -23.91
N ARG A 272 -23.61 -12.95 -24.20
CA ARG A 272 -23.28 -13.96 -25.22
C ARG A 272 -24.20 -13.80 -26.43
N THR A 273 -23.63 -13.82 -27.62
CA THR A 273 -24.36 -13.81 -28.90
C THR A 273 -23.94 -15.02 -29.72
N GLU A 274 -24.92 -15.77 -30.23
CA GLU A 274 -24.70 -16.94 -31.09
C GLU A 274 -24.74 -16.54 -32.56
N TYR A 275 -23.81 -17.09 -33.35
CA TYR A 275 -23.75 -16.91 -34.80
C TYR A 275 -23.84 -18.29 -35.46
N GLY A 276 -25.00 -18.59 -36.03
CA GLY A 276 -25.33 -19.92 -36.57
C GLY A 276 -25.80 -20.90 -35.50
N PRO A 277 -26.28 -22.10 -35.91
CA PRO A 277 -26.76 -23.11 -34.98
C PRO A 277 -25.58 -23.78 -34.25
N PRO A 278 -25.51 -23.74 -32.90
CA PRO A 278 -24.43 -24.36 -32.17
C PRO A 278 -24.47 -25.90 -32.28
N PRO A 279 -23.33 -26.59 -32.12
CA PRO A 279 -23.33 -28.05 -31.99
C PRO A 279 -24.23 -28.50 -30.83
N ALA A 280 -25.06 -29.52 -31.06
CA ALA A 280 -26.03 -29.99 -30.08
C ALA A 280 -25.36 -30.59 -28.82
N ALA A 281 -24.27 -31.33 -29.02
CA ALA A 281 -23.48 -31.95 -27.96
C ALA A 281 -21.98 -31.82 -28.31
N PRO A 282 -21.37 -30.64 -28.12
CA PRO A 282 -19.96 -30.45 -28.42
C PRO A 282 -19.13 -31.35 -27.49
N ALA A 283 -18.17 -32.08 -28.04
CA ALA A 283 -17.17 -32.82 -27.27
C ALA A 283 -16.01 -31.91 -26.84
N ARG A 284 -15.79 -30.80 -27.57
CA ARG A 284 -14.65 -29.90 -27.42
C ARG A 284 -15.13 -28.45 -27.47
N SER A 285 -14.57 -27.60 -26.62
CA SER A 285 -14.82 -26.16 -26.63
C SER A 285 -13.50 -25.43 -26.88
N LEU A 286 -13.43 -24.73 -28.01
CA LEU A 286 -12.31 -23.87 -28.36
C LEU A 286 -12.60 -22.45 -27.86
N ILE A 287 -11.80 -21.98 -26.92
CA ILE A 287 -11.98 -20.68 -26.24
C ILE A 287 -10.87 -19.74 -26.70
N ILE A 288 -11.28 -18.60 -27.26
CA ILE A 288 -10.36 -17.67 -27.94
C ILE A 288 -10.60 -16.24 -27.45
N PRO A 289 -9.75 -15.72 -26.55
CA PRO A 289 -9.78 -14.31 -26.19
C PRO A 289 -9.41 -13.41 -27.38
N LEU A 290 -10.17 -12.34 -27.56
CA LEU A 290 -9.95 -11.29 -28.56
C LEU A 290 -9.53 -10.00 -27.87
N HIS A 291 -8.35 -9.48 -28.23
CA HIS A 291 -7.82 -8.23 -27.72
C HIS A 291 -7.19 -7.40 -28.84
N GLY A 292 -7.77 -6.23 -29.15
CA GLY A 292 -7.27 -5.28 -30.16
C GLY A 292 -7.43 -5.73 -31.63
N ARG A 293 -6.96 -6.93 -31.98
CA ARG A 293 -6.89 -7.47 -33.36
C ARG A 293 -8.09 -8.36 -33.70
N LEU A 294 -9.21 -7.73 -34.07
CA LEU A 294 -10.45 -8.43 -34.45
C LEU A 294 -10.38 -9.15 -35.81
N ASP A 295 -9.42 -8.81 -36.65
CA ASP A 295 -9.17 -9.45 -37.94
C ASP A 295 -8.66 -10.89 -37.78
N PHE A 296 -8.03 -11.22 -36.66
CA PHE A 296 -7.64 -12.60 -36.33
C PHE A 296 -8.83 -13.55 -36.26
N MET A 297 -9.99 -13.10 -35.76
CA MET A 297 -11.22 -13.91 -35.77
C MET A 297 -11.61 -14.33 -37.20
N ALA A 298 -11.55 -13.40 -38.16
CA ALA A 298 -11.90 -13.69 -39.54
C ALA A 298 -10.91 -14.65 -40.19
N MET A 299 -9.61 -14.50 -39.92
CA MET A 299 -8.57 -15.41 -40.41
C MET A 299 -8.72 -16.81 -39.82
N GLN A 300 -8.92 -16.93 -38.50
CA GLN A 300 -9.13 -18.21 -37.83
C GLN A 300 -10.38 -18.91 -38.37
N LEU A 301 -11.52 -18.23 -38.48
CA LEU A 301 -12.75 -18.82 -39.03
C LEU A 301 -12.61 -19.25 -40.50
N ALA A 302 -11.85 -18.50 -41.31
CA ALA A 302 -11.53 -18.90 -42.69
C ALA A 302 -10.72 -20.20 -42.75
N LEU A 303 -9.75 -20.36 -41.85
CA LEU A 303 -8.90 -21.56 -41.81
C LEU A 303 -9.64 -22.75 -41.19
N PHE A 304 -10.40 -22.52 -40.13
CA PHE A 304 -11.20 -23.54 -39.45
C PHE A 304 -12.29 -24.12 -40.36
N SER A 305 -12.91 -23.30 -41.21
CA SER A 305 -13.96 -23.75 -42.13
C SER A 305 -13.45 -24.66 -43.25
N ALA A 306 -12.14 -24.68 -43.53
CA ALA A 306 -11.55 -25.58 -44.52
C ALA A 306 -11.69 -27.06 -44.12
N ARG A 307 -11.64 -27.36 -42.81
CA ARG A 307 -11.88 -28.69 -42.23
C ARG A 307 -12.52 -28.54 -40.84
N PRO A 308 -13.85 -28.35 -40.76
CA PRO A 308 -14.53 -28.14 -39.48
C PRO A 308 -14.57 -29.44 -38.67
N ASP A 309 -14.68 -29.31 -37.35
CA ASP A 309 -14.99 -30.41 -36.43
C ASP A 309 -16.44 -30.26 -35.94
N PRO A 310 -17.37 -31.15 -36.32
CA PRO A 310 -18.78 -31.05 -35.92
C PRO A 310 -18.98 -31.23 -34.41
N GLY A 311 -18.00 -31.80 -33.71
CA GLY A 311 -17.99 -31.94 -32.25
C GLY A 311 -17.32 -30.77 -31.53
N ALA A 312 -16.85 -29.75 -32.25
CA ALA A 312 -16.23 -28.57 -31.65
C ALA A 312 -17.18 -27.37 -31.67
N GLU A 313 -17.34 -26.72 -30.53
CA GLU A 313 -17.87 -25.36 -30.48
C GLU A 313 -16.75 -24.33 -30.38
N ILE A 314 -16.95 -23.16 -30.96
CA ILE A 314 -15.99 -22.05 -30.94
C ILE A 314 -16.60 -20.91 -30.13
N ILE A 315 -15.84 -20.42 -29.15
CA ILE A 315 -16.25 -19.36 -28.23
C ILE A 315 -15.17 -18.28 -28.29
N TYR A 316 -15.48 -17.17 -28.95
CA TYR A 316 -14.68 -15.96 -28.88
C TYR A 316 -15.08 -15.13 -27.66
N VAL A 317 -14.11 -14.56 -26.96
CA VAL A 317 -14.35 -13.71 -25.79
C VAL A 317 -13.67 -12.36 -25.99
N LEU A 318 -14.47 -11.30 -26.16
CA LEU A 318 -13.99 -9.94 -26.29
C LEU A 318 -13.76 -9.35 -24.90
N ASP A 319 -12.51 -8.97 -24.61
CA ASP A 319 -12.15 -8.31 -23.36
C ASP A 319 -12.15 -6.77 -23.45
N ASP A 320 -12.32 -6.21 -24.64
CA ASP A 320 -12.40 -4.76 -24.85
C ASP A 320 -13.81 -4.33 -25.29
N PRO A 321 -14.65 -3.82 -24.37
CA PRO A 321 -16.02 -3.43 -24.70
C PRO A 321 -16.08 -2.27 -25.71
N GLN A 322 -15.02 -1.47 -25.86
CA GLN A 322 -15.00 -0.38 -26.85
C GLN A 322 -15.03 -0.91 -28.29
N LEU A 323 -14.58 -2.14 -28.49
CA LEU A 323 -14.52 -2.79 -29.80
C LEU A 323 -15.77 -3.60 -30.13
N TRP A 324 -16.79 -3.64 -29.25
CA TRP A 324 -17.98 -4.47 -29.43
C TRP A 324 -18.66 -4.29 -30.79
N ASN A 325 -18.95 -3.05 -31.18
CA ASN A 325 -19.68 -2.77 -32.43
C ASN A 325 -18.91 -3.27 -33.67
N GLU A 326 -17.58 -3.21 -33.65
CA GLU A 326 -16.74 -3.72 -34.73
C GLU A 326 -16.67 -5.25 -34.70
N ALA A 327 -16.52 -5.83 -33.50
CA ALA A 327 -16.50 -7.29 -33.33
C ALA A 327 -17.82 -7.93 -33.76
N GLU A 328 -18.96 -7.30 -33.45
CA GLU A 328 -20.29 -7.77 -33.84
C GLU A 328 -20.48 -7.74 -35.37
N ARG A 329 -20.06 -6.66 -36.05
CA ARG A 329 -20.07 -6.58 -37.53
C ARG A 329 -19.17 -7.63 -38.16
N GLN A 330 -17.96 -7.78 -37.64
CA GLN A 330 -17.00 -8.79 -38.10
C GLN A 330 -17.58 -10.20 -37.94
N ALA A 331 -18.21 -10.49 -36.79
CA ALA A 331 -18.82 -11.77 -36.51
C ALA A 331 -19.99 -12.07 -37.47
N GLN A 332 -20.87 -11.10 -37.72
CA GLN A 332 -21.94 -11.20 -38.72
C GLN A 332 -21.38 -11.48 -40.12
N SER A 333 -20.31 -10.81 -40.52
CA SER A 333 -19.64 -11.07 -41.80
C SER A 333 -19.06 -12.49 -41.86
N CYS A 334 -18.41 -12.94 -40.79
CA CYS A 334 -17.73 -14.23 -40.75
C CYS A 334 -18.71 -15.41 -40.86
N ILE A 335 -19.86 -15.36 -40.17
CA ILE A 335 -20.85 -16.44 -40.26
C ILE A 335 -21.42 -16.56 -41.68
N VAL A 336 -21.67 -15.43 -42.36
CA VAL A 336 -22.15 -15.42 -43.75
C VAL A 336 -21.08 -15.93 -44.72
N ARG A 337 -19.80 -15.56 -44.50
CA ARG A 337 -18.70 -15.91 -45.41
C ARG A 337 -18.22 -17.35 -45.28
N PHE A 338 -18.17 -17.87 -44.06
CA PHE A 338 -17.50 -19.15 -43.77
C PHE A 338 -18.46 -20.24 -43.32
N GLY A 339 -19.70 -19.90 -42.94
CA GLY A 339 -20.73 -20.87 -42.56
C GLY A 339 -20.41 -21.71 -41.32
N LEU A 340 -19.36 -21.36 -40.57
CA LEU A 340 -18.92 -22.08 -39.37
C LEU A 340 -19.58 -21.46 -38.13
N PRO A 341 -20.40 -22.20 -37.36
CA PRO A 341 -21.06 -21.65 -36.17
C PRO A 341 -20.08 -21.33 -35.04
N PHE A 342 -20.30 -20.22 -34.35
CA PHE A 342 -19.52 -19.80 -33.18
C PHE A 342 -20.34 -18.86 -32.28
N SER A 343 -19.81 -18.58 -31.09
CA SER A 343 -20.36 -17.58 -30.18
C SER A 343 -19.35 -16.48 -29.89
N LEU A 344 -19.86 -15.28 -29.59
CA LEU A 344 -19.07 -14.14 -29.11
C LEU A 344 -19.58 -13.73 -27.73
N ILE A 345 -18.67 -13.66 -26.76
CA ILE A 345 -18.93 -13.18 -25.40
C ILE A 345 -18.30 -11.81 -25.23
N ASP A 346 -19.09 -10.81 -24.85
CA ASP A 346 -18.62 -9.52 -24.35
C ASP A 346 -18.47 -9.58 -22.84
N LEU A 347 -17.29 -9.25 -22.33
CA LEU A 347 -17.04 -9.16 -20.89
C LEU A 347 -17.58 -7.87 -20.27
N GLY A 348 -17.88 -6.83 -21.05
CA GLY A 348 -18.32 -5.53 -20.56
C GLY A 348 -17.23 -4.71 -19.85
N ALA A 349 -16.01 -5.24 -19.68
CA ALA A 349 -14.83 -4.53 -19.19
C ALA A 349 -13.53 -5.25 -19.55
N ASN A 350 -12.45 -4.47 -19.63
CA ASN A 350 -11.10 -4.99 -19.77
C ASN A 350 -10.57 -5.58 -18.46
N LEU A 351 -10.84 -6.88 -18.31
CA LEU A 351 -10.36 -7.69 -17.19
C LEU A 351 -9.07 -8.46 -17.52
N GLY A 352 -8.72 -8.53 -18.82
CA GLY A 352 -7.53 -9.17 -19.36
C GLY A 352 -7.70 -10.66 -19.68
N TYR A 353 -6.59 -11.27 -20.10
CA TYR A 353 -6.54 -12.61 -20.68
C TYR A 353 -7.12 -13.73 -19.80
N ALA A 354 -6.75 -13.78 -18.51
CA ALA A 354 -7.22 -14.85 -17.63
C ALA A 354 -8.74 -14.77 -17.37
N PRO A 355 -9.33 -13.61 -17.03
CA PRO A 355 -10.79 -13.46 -16.95
C PRO A 355 -11.53 -13.79 -18.25
N ALA A 356 -10.99 -13.42 -19.42
CA ALA A 356 -11.57 -13.79 -20.71
C ALA A 356 -11.64 -15.29 -20.90
N ASN A 357 -10.55 -16.02 -20.63
CA ASN A 357 -10.57 -17.47 -20.65
C ASN A 357 -11.57 -18.03 -19.63
N ASN A 358 -11.60 -17.53 -18.39
CA ASN A 358 -12.53 -18.02 -17.38
C ASN A 358 -14.00 -17.85 -17.78
N ALA A 359 -14.36 -16.74 -18.44
CA ALA A 359 -15.70 -16.54 -18.96
C ALA A 359 -16.02 -17.51 -20.12
N GLY A 360 -15.06 -17.74 -21.01
CA GLY A 360 -15.19 -18.75 -22.06
C GLY A 360 -15.36 -20.17 -21.50
N ILE A 361 -14.58 -20.53 -20.47
CA ILE A 361 -14.69 -21.81 -19.75
C ILE A 361 -16.07 -21.94 -19.10
N ALA A 362 -16.56 -20.89 -18.44
CA ALA A 362 -17.88 -20.91 -17.79
C ALA A 362 -19.03 -21.06 -18.81
N ALA A 363 -18.82 -20.65 -20.06
CA ALA A 363 -19.79 -20.75 -21.15
C ALA A 363 -19.63 -22.03 -21.99
N ALA A 364 -18.54 -22.77 -21.81
CA ALA A 364 -18.24 -23.99 -22.54
C ALA A 364 -19.16 -25.16 -22.13
N ARG A 365 -19.57 -25.95 -23.11
CA ARG A 365 -20.38 -27.17 -22.95
C ARG A 365 -19.60 -28.46 -23.24
N GLY A 366 -18.44 -28.35 -23.89
CA GLY A 366 -17.60 -29.48 -24.26
C GLY A 366 -16.84 -30.09 -23.09
N HIS A 367 -16.56 -31.39 -23.18
CA HIS A 367 -15.79 -32.13 -22.18
C HIS A 367 -14.30 -31.75 -22.19
N HIS A 368 -13.76 -31.42 -23.36
CA HIS A 368 -12.38 -30.98 -23.52
C HIS A 368 -12.32 -29.48 -23.81
N LEU A 369 -11.45 -28.78 -23.10
CA LEU A 369 -11.24 -27.34 -23.26
C LEU A 369 -9.93 -27.08 -24.00
N CYS A 370 -9.98 -26.28 -25.05
CA CYS A 370 -8.79 -25.78 -25.74
C CYS A 370 -8.74 -24.25 -25.59
N LEU A 371 -7.78 -23.75 -24.82
CA LEU A 371 -7.51 -22.32 -24.70
C LEU A 371 -6.53 -21.93 -25.80
N LEU A 372 -6.98 -21.14 -26.77
CA LEU A 372 -6.19 -20.77 -27.93
C LEU A 372 -6.11 -19.25 -28.01
N ASN A 373 -4.91 -18.70 -28.22
CA ASN A 373 -4.80 -17.28 -28.48
C ASN A 373 -5.31 -16.94 -29.89
N SER A 374 -5.77 -15.71 -30.10
CA SER A 374 -6.34 -15.30 -31.39
C SER A 374 -5.33 -15.26 -32.54
N ASP A 375 -4.04 -15.10 -32.25
CA ASP A 375 -2.95 -15.10 -33.22
C ASP A 375 -2.36 -16.49 -33.52
N VAL A 376 -2.99 -17.56 -33.01
CA VAL A 376 -2.56 -18.95 -33.27
C VAL A 376 -3.41 -19.54 -34.38
N PHE A 377 -2.74 -20.06 -35.42
CA PHE A 377 -3.39 -20.59 -36.62
C PHE A 377 -2.99 -22.05 -36.86
N PRO A 378 -3.89 -22.88 -37.43
CA PRO A 378 -3.57 -24.25 -37.76
C PRO A 378 -2.50 -24.31 -38.86
N ALA A 379 -1.59 -25.26 -38.76
CA ALA A 379 -0.56 -25.48 -39.78
C ALA A 379 -1.16 -26.13 -41.04
N GLY A 380 -0.76 -25.63 -42.21
CA GLY A 380 -1.22 -26.15 -43.50
C GLY A 380 -2.74 -26.04 -43.68
N ASN A 381 -3.37 -27.11 -44.17
CA ASN A 381 -4.81 -27.15 -44.45
C ASN A 381 -5.61 -27.97 -43.42
N GLN A 382 -5.10 -28.11 -42.20
CA GLN A 382 -5.67 -29.01 -41.20
C GLN A 382 -7.00 -28.53 -40.59
N GLY A 383 -7.34 -27.24 -40.74
CA GLY A 383 -8.56 -26.65 -40.14
C GLY A 383 -8.64 -26.92 -38.64
N LEU A 384 -9.73 -27.54 -38.19
CA LEU A 384 -9.92 -27.97 -36.79
C LEU A 384 -9.60 -29.45 -36.54
N ALA A 385 -9.19 -30.20 -37.55
CA ALA A 385 -8.96 -31.66 -37.41
C ALA A 385 -7.88 -31.99 -36.36
N TRP A 386 -6.94 -31.07 -36.09
CA TRP A 386 -5.92 -31.24 -35.06
C TRP A 386 -6.50 -31.32 -33.64
N LEU A 387 -7.69 -30.74 -33.38
CA LEU A 387 -8.31 -30.80 -32.05
C LEU A 387 -8.61 -32.23 -31.59
N ALA A 388 -8.95 -33.12 -32.53
CA ALA A 388 -9.17 -34.53 -32.24
C ALA A 388 -7.89 -35.19 -31.68
N THR A 389 -6.72 -34.84 -32.22
CA THR A 389 -5.43 -35.42 -31.80
C THR A 389 -5.04 -35.05 -30.38
N LEU A 390 -5.46 -33.89 -29.87
CA LEU A 390 -5.19 -33.46 -28.50
C LEU A 390 -6.05 -34.20 -27.46
N CYS A 391 -7.20 -34.72 -27.86
CA CYS A 391 -8.18 -35.31 -26.94
C CYS A 391 -8.02 -36.84 -26.81
N GLY A 392 -7.04 -37.45 -27.48
CA GLY A 392 -6.78 -38.89 -27.42
C GLY A 392 -7.90 -39.77 -27.97
N THR A 393 -8.77 -39.22 -28.83
CA THR A 393 -9.91 -39.91 -29.46
C THR A 393 -9.66 -40.19 -30.93
#